data_AF-A0ABC8T8K3-F1
#
_entry.id   AF-A0ABC8T8K3-F1
#
_cell.length_a   1.000
_cell.length_b   1.000
_cell.length_c   1.000
_cell.angle_alpha   90.00
_cell.angle_beta   90.00
_cell.angle_gamma   90.00
#
_symmetry.space_group_name_H-M   'P 1'
#
loop_
_entity.id
_entity.type
_entity.pdbx_description
1 polymer ?
#
loop_
_entity_poly.entity_id
_entity_poly.type
_entity_poly.pdbx_seq_one_letter_code
_entity_poly.pdbx_strand_id
1 'polypeptide(L)'
;MPWLGLQFEALAIDKYLMRVSHIEARSEQYDMYMQLDVNIEIYRMHVGEKFMMVLASILNLDGTPDSDYYTQVVLLVLQFVLYALL
;
A
#
# COMPACT_ATOMS: atom_id res chain seq x y z
N MET A 1 5.02 -3.21 18.13
CA MET A 1 4.10 -4.01 17.29
C MET A 1 4.91 -4.48 16.10
N PRO A 2 5.25 -5.77 15.93
CA PRO A 2 5.92 -6.21 14.73
C PRO A 2 4.95 -6.01 13.57
N TRP A 3 5.35 -5.19 12.62
CA TRP A 3 4.61 -4.86 11.42
C TRP A 3 4.31 -6.16 10.66
N LEU A 4 3.10 -6.69 10.84
CA LEU A 4 2.65 -7.91 10.17
C LEU A 4 2.23 -7.52 8.74
N GLY A 5 3.23 -7.21 7.91
CA GLY A 5 3.02 -6.95 6.50
C GLY A 5 2.69 -8.25 5.77
N LEU A 6 1.64 -8.20 4.95
CA LEU A 6 1.30 -9.27 4.03
C LEU A 6 2.08 -9.05 2.74
N GLN A 7 2.84 -10.05 2.31
CA GLN A 7 3.63 -10.00 1.08
C GLN A 7 2.78 -10.47 -0.10
N PHE A 8 2.68 -9.66 -1.13
CA PHE A 8 1.91 -9.91 -2.34
C PHE A 8 2.80 -9.84 -3.59
N GLU A 9 2.47 -10.65 -4.60
CA GLU A 9 3.02 -10.59 -5.95
C GLU A 9 1.94 -10.14 -6.93
N ALA A 10 2.24 -9.12 -7.73
CA ALA A 10 1.34 -8.65 -8.79
C ALA A 10 1.26 -9.66 -9.94
N LEU A 11 0.06 -10.16 -10.22
CA LEU A 11 -0.21 -11.15 -11.25
C LEU A 11 -0.62 -10.50 -12.57
N ALA A 12 -1.43 -9.46 -12.51
CA ALA A 12 -1.91 -8.71 -13.67
C ALA A 12 -2.13 -7.25 -13.31
N ILE A 13 -1.99 -6.38 -14.31
CA ILE A 13 -2.26 -4.96 -14.20
C ILE A 13 -3.09 -4.55 -15.41
N ASP A 14 -4.34 -4.18 -15.19
CA ASP A 14 -5.23 -3.64 -16.22
C ASP A 14 -5.24 -2.10 -16.15
N LYS A 15 -5.08 -1.43 -17.28
CA LYS A 15 -4.93 0.02 -17.37
C LYS A 15 -6.23 0.63 -17.89
N TYR A 16 -7.11 1.02 -16.96
CA TYR A 16 -8.45 1.51 -17.29
C TYR A 16 -8.53 3.02 -17.55
N LEU A 17 -7.65 3.85 -16.93
CA LEU A 17 -7.65 5.30 -17.12
C LEU A 17 -6.23 5.88 -17.19
N MET A 18 -6.11 7.12 -17.67
CA MET A 18 -4.82 7.81 -17.88
C MET A 18 -3.88 7.78 -16.66
N ARG A 19 -4.41 7.56 -15.45
CA ARG A 19 -3.68 7.61 -14.17
C ARG A 19 -3.95 6.47 -13.19
N VAL A 20 -4.94 5.61 -13.46
CA VAL A 20 -5.34 4.54 -12.53
C VAL A 20 -5.23 3.20 -13.24
N SER A 21 -4.60 2.25 -12.57
CA SER A 21 -4.58 0.85 -12.99
C SER A 21 -5.17 -0.05 -11.92
N HIS A 22 -5.89 -1.07 -12.37
CA HIS A 22 -6.41 -2.15 -11.55
C HIS A 22 -5.34 -3.24 -11.43
N ILE A 23 -4.98 -3.60 -10.20
CA ILE A 23 -3.94 -4.58 -9.92
C ILE A 23 -4.56 -5.82 -9.33
N GLU A 24 -4.21 -6.97 -9.87
CA GLU A 24 -4.51 -8.28 -9.32
C GLU A 24 -3.26 -8.85 -8.68
N ALA A 25 -3.34 -9.28 -7.41
CA ALA A 25 -2.18 -9.78 -6.68
C ALA A 25 -2.53 -10.98 -5.80
N ARG A 26 -1.54 -11.85 -5.59
CA ARG A 26 -1.65 -13.02 -4.70
C ARG A 26 -0.63 -12.94 -3.57
N SER A 27 -1.08 -13.29 -2.36
CA SER A 27 -0.19 -13.33 -1.21
C SER A 27 0.75 -14.54 -1.30
N GLU A 28 2.00 -14.35 -0.89
CA GLU A 28 3.00 -15.42 -0.84
C GLU A 28 2.91 -16.28 0.42
N GLN A 29 2.29 -15.74 1.48
CA GLN A 29 2.29 -16.35 2.81
C GLN A 29 0.98 -17.09 3.12
N TYR A 30 -0.12 -16.61 2.54
CA TYR A 30 -1.49 -17.05 2.78
C TYR A 30 -2.24 -17.21 1.46
N ASP A 31 -3.31 -18.01 1.47
CA ASP A 31 -4.24 -18.14 0.33
C ASP A 31 -5.17 -16.93 0.27
N MET A 32 -4.60 -15.77 -0.05
CA MET A 32 -5.31 -14.50 -0.20
C MET A 32 -5.09 -13.93 -1.60
N TYR A 33 -6.16 -13.38 -2.13
CA TYR A 33 -6.21 -12.68 -3.40
C TYR A 33 -6.64 -11.24 -3.18
N MET A 34 -6.04 -10.32 -3.92
CA MET A 34 -6.29 -8.89 -3.82
C MET A 34 -6.56 -8.30 -5.19
N GLN A 35 -7.55 -7.41 -5.23
CA GLN A 35 -7.76 -6.46 -6.31
C GLN A 35 -7.65 -5.04 -5.74
N LEU A 36 -6.84 -4.19 -6.37
CA LEU A 36 -6.58 -2.84 -5.89
C LEU A 36 -6.42 -1.84 -7.05
N ASP A 37 -7.14 -0.74 -7.00
CA ASP A 37 -6.95 0.39 -7.93
C ASP A 37 -5.85 1.31 -7.40
N VAL A 38 -4.81 1.53 -8.19
CA VAL A 38 -3.63 2.31 -7.81
C VAL A 38 -3.41 3.47 -8.77
N ASN A 39 -3.02 4.63 -8.23
CA ASN A 39 -2.54 5.74 -9.04
C ASN A 39 -1.13 5.45 -9.58
N ILE A 40 -1.04 5.08 -10.85
CA ILE A 40 0.21 4.66 -11.51
C ILE A 40 1.14 5.81 -11.90
N GLU A 41 0.69 7.06 -11.86
CA GLU A 41 1.61 8.20 -12.06
C GLU A 41 2.51 8.39 -10.83
N ILE A 42 1.96 8.12 -9.64
CA ILE A 42 2.64 8.29 -8.35
C ILE A 42 3.34 7.00 -7.92
N TYR A 43 2.67 5.86 -8.09
CA TYR A 43 3.18 4.55 -7.66
C TYR A 43 3.12 3.55 -8.81
N ARG A 44 4.22 3.44 -9.56
CA ARG A 44 4.34 2.53 -10.69
C ARG A 44 4.58 1.11 -10.19
N MET A 45 3.76 0.17 -10.65
CA MET A 45 3.86 -1.24 -10.34
C MET A 45 3.96 -2.06 -11.62
N HIS A 46 4.60 -3.23 -11.54
CA HIS A 46 4.79 -4.14 -12.66
C HIS A 46 4.31 -5.55 -12.31
N VAL A 47 3.92 -6.34 -13.32
CA VAL A 47 3.63 -7.77 -13.14
C VAL A 47 4.90 -8.50 -12.67
N GLY A 48 4.75 -9.39 -11.69
CA GLY A 48 5.84 -10.09 -11.00
C GLY A 48 6.50 -9.28 -9.88
N GLU A 49 6.13 -8.00 -9.71
CA GLU A 49 6.64 -7.17 -8.63
C GLU A 49 6.06 -7.62 -7.29
N LYS A 50 6.95 -7.78 -6.30
CA LYS A 50 6.60 -8.15 -4.94
C LYS A 50 6.54 -6.91 -4.07
N PHE A 51 5.46 -6.77 -3.33
CA PHE A 51 5.23 -5.63 -2.47
C PHE A 51 4.65 -6.06 -1.13
N MET A 52 4.88 -5.24 -0.11
CA MET A 52 4.35 -5.44 1.23
C MET A 52 3.13 -4.55 1.41
N MET A 53 2.01 -5.13 1.86
CA MET A 53 0.83 -4.38 2.27
C MET A 53 0.64 -4.47 3.78
N VAL A 54 0.35 -3.32 4.37
CA VAL A 54 -0.05 -3.20 5.78
C VAL A 54 -1.37 -2.45 5.84
N LEU A 55 -2.36 -3.03 6.52
CA LEU A 55 -3.61 -2.36 6.87
C LEU A 55 -3.55 -1.98 8.35
N ALA A 56 -3.68 -0.70 8.64
CA ALA A 56 -3.72 -0.18 10.00
C ALA A 56 -5.06 0.51 10.26
N SER A 57 -5.67 0.24 11.41
CA SER A 57 -6.90 0.91 11.85
C SER A 57 -6.64 2.32 12.42
N ILE A 58 -5.39 2.62 12.76
CA ILE A 58 -4.96 3.87 13.40
C ILE A 58 -3.61 4.26 12.79
N LEU A 59 -3.44 5.55 12.47
CA LEU A 59 -2.18 6.10 11.94
C LEU A 59 -1.24 6.62 13.04
N ASN A 60 -1.78 6.93 14.22
CA ASN A 60 -1.00 7.39 15.37
C ASN A 60 -0.09 6.26 15.87
N LEU A 61 1.23 6.51 15.89
CA LEU A 61 2.23 5.52 16.28
C LEU A 61 2.14 5.12 17.77
N ASP A 62 1.57 5.99 18.60
CA ASP A 62 1.32 5.74 20.02
C ASP A 62 0.01 4.96 20.27
N GLY A 63 -0.75 4.66 19.21
CA GLY A 63 -2.00 3.93 19.28
C GLY A 63 -3.18 4.74 19.81
N THR A 64 -3.04 6.06 19.96
CA THR A 64 -4.17 6.92 20.31
C THR A 64 -5.24 6.90 19.21
N PRO A 65 -6.54 6.96 19.55
CA PRO A 65 -7.61 7.00 18.56
C PRO A 65 -7.43 8.15 17.57
N ASP A 66 -7.95 7.99 16.36
CA ASP A 66 -7.95 9.07 15.38
C ASP A 66 -8.79 10.25 15.91
N SER A 67 -8.36 11.46 15.57
CA SER A 67 -9.01 12.71 15.98
C SER A 67 -10.16 13.12 15.04
N ASP A 68 -10.55 12.22 14.13
CA ASP A 68 -11.41 12.45 12.96
C ASP A 68 -10.85 13.45 11.93
N TYR A 69 -9.69 14.04 12.18
CA TYR A 69 -9.01 14.98 11.28
C TYR A 69 -7.67 14.42 10.80
N TYR A 70 -7.52 14.30 9.48
CA TYR A 70 -6.21 14.09 8.87
C TYR A 70 -5.49 15.43 8.70
N THR A 71 -4.46 15.66 9.51
CA THR A 71 -3.56 16.81 9.32
C THR A 71 -2.43 16.40 8.38
N GLN A 72 -2.44 16.91 7.15
CA GLN A 72 -1.40 16.63 6.16
C GLN A 72 -0.08 17.33 6.53
N VAL A 73 0.74 16.69 7.37
CA VAL A 73 2.12 17.13 7.62
C VAL A 73 3.01 16.55 6.52
N VAL A 74 3.04 17.26 5.38
CA VAL A 74 3.64 16.83 4.10
C VAL A 74 5.06 16.28 4.21
N LEU A 75 5.86 16.72 5.20
CA LEU A 75 7.26 16.31 5.33
C LEU A 75 7.47 14.93 5.97
N LEU A 76 6.56 14.47 6.84
CA LEU A 76 6.76 13.24 7.61
C LEU A 76 6.21 12.02 6.88
N VAL A 77 5.03 12.12 6.29
CA VAL A 77 4.32 10.98 5.67
C VAL A 77 5.07 10.43 4.45
N LEU A 78 5.64 11.30 3.61
CA LEU A 78 6.43 10.88 2.43
C LEU A 78 7.76 10.22 2.82
N GLN A 79 8.43 10.72 3.87
CA GLN A 79 9.65 10.12 4.39
C GLN A 79 9.36 8.71 4.93
N PHE A 80 8.27 8.50 5.66
CA PHE A 80 7.93 7.19 6.24
C PHE A 80 7.56 6.15 5.17
N VAL A 81 6.78 6.50 4.16
CA VAL A 81 6.45 5.57 3.06
C VAL A 81 7.71 5.18 2.28
N LEU A 82 8.63 6.12 2.04
CA LEU A 82 9.88 5.83 1.35
C LEU A 82 10.86 5.00 2.22
N TYR A 83 10.96 5.27 3.53
CA TYR A 83 11.85 4.55 4.44
C TYR A 83 11.35 3.14 4.80
N ALA A 84 10.04 2.90 4.72
CA ALA A 84 9.46 1.57 4.92
C ALA A 84 9.54 0.69 3.65
N LEU A 85 9.86 1.28 2.49
CA LEU A 85 9.96 0.62 1.19
C LEU A 85 11.42 0.49 0.68
N LEU A 86 12.42 0.94 1.45
CA LEU A 86 13.86 0.77 1.21
C LEU A 86 14.49 -0.15 2.26
#